data_AF-A0A0V0RB14-F1
#
_entry.id   AF-A0A0V0RB14-F1
#
_cell.length_a   1.000
_cell.length_b   1.000
_cell.length_c   1.000
_cell.angle_alpha   90.00
_cell.angle_beta   90.00
_cell.angle_gamma   90.00
#
_symmetry.space_group_name_H-M   'P 1'
#
loop_
_entity.id
_entity.type
_entity.pdbx_description
1 polymer ?
#
loop_
_entity_poly.entity_id
_entity_poly.type
_entity_poly.pdbx_seq_one_letter_code
_entity_poly.pdbx_strand_id
1 'polypeptide(L)'
;MAEDCANESIDAQKVFGYALYKDGKDTKLSYPLEKYSSDIAGRSFHNGRFIQRMREKAATLSNVKLEQGTVTTLIEEKGTIKGVIYKN
;
A
#
# COMPACT_ATOMS: atom_id res chain seq x y z
N MET A 1 -5.33 -6.18 7.75
CA MET A 1 -5.75 -4.95 7.02
C MET A 1 -5.02 -4.79 5.70
N ALA A 2 -3.71 -4.50 5.68
CA ALA A 2 -2.99 -4.31 4.42
C ALA A 2 -2.91 -5.58 3.57
N GLU A 3 -2.69 -6.73 4.21
CA GLU A 3 -2.68 -8.04 3.55
C GLU A 3 -4.02 -8.35 2.88
N ASP A 4 -5.13 -8.25 3.61
CA ASP A 4 -6.49 -8.43 3.08
C ASP A 4 -6.74 -7.49 1.89
N CYS A 5 -6.36 -6.22 2.02
CA CYS A 5 -6.55 -5.24 0.95
C CYS A 5 -5.68 -5.54 -0.28
N ALA A 6 -4.52 -6.17 -0.10
CA ALA A 6 -3.63 -6.55 -1.20
C ALA A 6 -4.05 -7.86 -1.87
N ASN A 7 -4.82 -8.72 -1.20
CA ASN A 7 -5.18 -10.05 -1.70
C ASN A 7 -6.64 -10.14 -2.19
N GLU A 8 -7.56 -9.35 -1.64
CA GLU A 8 -8.99 -9.47 -1.91
C GLU A 8 -9.47 -8.55 -3.04
N SER A 9 -10.07 -9.12 -4.09
CA SER A 9 -10.88 -8.40 -5.09
C SER A 9 -10.19 -7.22 -5.82
N ILE A 10 -8.86 -7.14 -5.81
CA ILE A 10 -8.08 -6.12 -6.54
C ILE A 10 -7.25 -6.68 -7.70
N ASP A 11 -7.39 -7.98 -7.99
CA ASP A 11 -6.67 -8.70 -9.05
C ASP A 11 -5.14 -8.64 -8.91
N ALA A 12 -4.68 -8.72 -7.66
CA ALA A 12 -3.25 -8.70 -7.36
C ALA A 12 -2.57 -9.99 -7.82
N GLN A 13 -1.47 -9.83 -8.54
CA GLN A 13 -0.68 -10.93 -9.07
C GLN A 13 0.46 -11.29 -8.13
N LYS A 14 0.69 -12.59 -7.92
CA LYS A 14 1.88 -13.06 -7.20
C LYS A 14 3.13 -12.78 -8.02
N VAL A 15 4.14 -12.19 -7.38
CA VAL A 15 5.47 -11.96 -7.98
C VAL A 15 6.48 -12.77 -7.19
N PHE A 16 7.30 -13.58 -7.86
CA PHE A 16 8.27 -14.48 -7.21
C PHE A 16 9.73 -14.04 -7.40
N GLY A 17 9.93 -12.91 -8.08
CA GLY A 17 11.24 -12.43 -8.50
C GLY A 17 11.15 -11.67 -9.82
N TYR A 18 12.30 -11.41 -10.43
CA TYR A 18 12.41 -10.66 -11.67
C TYR A 18 13.15 -11.46 -12.74
N ALA A 19 12.76 -11.28 -13.99
CA ALA A 19 13.58 -11.66 -15.14
C ALA A 19 14.42 -10.45 -15.56
N LEU A 20 15.73 -10.64 -15.70
CA LEU A 20 16.68 -9.62 -16.12
C LEU A 20 17.15 -9.94 -17.52
N TYR A 21 17.07 -8.97 -18.43
CA TYR A 21 17.48 -9.11 -19.83
C TYR A 21 18.58 -8.11 -20.15
N LYS A 22 19.67 -8.58 -20.77
CA LYS A 22 20.78 -7.73 -21.21
C LYS A 22 21.53 -8.39 -22.36
N ASP A 23 21.75 -7.65 -23.45
CA ASP A 23 22.58 -8.07 -24.58
C ASP A 23 22.20 -9.45 -25.17
N GLY A 24 20.90 -9.73 -25.29
CA GLY A 24 20.39 -11.01 -25.79
C GLY A 24 20.52 -12.18 -24.80
N LYS A 25 20.99 -11.93 -23.57
CA LYS A 25 21.02 -12.89 -22.47
C LYS A 25 19.93 -12.57 -21.46
N ASP A 26 19.44 -13.59 -20.79
CA ASP A 26 18.48 -13.48 -19.70
C ASP A 26 18.93 -14.24 -18.44
N THR A 27 18.43 -13.80 -17.28
CA THR A 27 18.56 -14.54 -16.03
C THR A 27 17.35 -14.29 -15.14
N LYS A 28 16.99 -15.28 -14.32
CA LYS A 28 15.91 -15.18 -13.34
C LYS A 28 16.49 -14.90 -11.95
N LEU A 29 16.18 -13.73 -11.41
CA LEU A 29 16.46 -13.38 -10.03
C LEU A 29 15.24 -13.72 -9.17
N SER A 30 15.23 -14.92 -8.59
CA SER A 30 14.17 -15.34 -7.65
C SER A 30 14.34 -14.67 -6.30
N TYR A 31 13.24 -14.42 -5.57
CA TYR A 31 13.34 -13.95 -4.19
C TYR A 31 14.04 -14.99 -3.30
N PRO A 32 14.87 -14.55 -2.33
CA PRO A 32 15.54 -15.46 -1.41
C PRO A 32 14.55 -16.00 -0.37
N LEU A 33 14.18 -17.27 -0.48
CA LEU A 33 13.14 -17.90 0.36
C LEU A 33 13.71 -18.89 1.40
N GLU A 34 15.01 -18.90 1.69
CA GLU A 34 15.70 -19.95 2.47
C GLU A 34 15.02 -20.32 3.81
N LYS A 35 14.48 -19.33 4.54
CA LYS A 35 13.80 -19.52 5.84
C LYS A 35 12.28 -19.43 5.72
N TYR A 36 11.77 -19.35 4.51
CA TYR A 36 10.40 -19.00 4.20
C TYR A 36 9.74 -20.09 3.38
N SER A 37 8.42 -20.18 3.47
CA SER A 37 7.65 -21.12 2.67
C SER A 37 7.68 -20.73 1.18
N SER A 38 7.55 -21.73 0.30
CA SER A 38 7.59 -21.55 -1.16
C SER A 38 6.39 -20.78 -1.73
N ASP A 39 5.35 -20.58 -0.93
CA ASP A 39 4.16 -19.80 -1.27
C ASP A 39 4.30 -18.29 -0.98
N ILE A 40 5.41 -17.86 -0.36
CA ILE A 40 5.72 -16.45 -0.17
C ILE A 40 6.05 -15.80 -1.52
N ALA A 41 5.34 -14.71 -1.79
CA ALA A 41 5.47 -13.95 -3.02
C ALA A 41 5.12 -12.48 -2.76
N GLY A 42 5.73 -11.59 -3.53
CA GLY A 42 5.28 -10.21 -3.66
C GLY A 42 3.88 -10.14 -4.27
N ARG A 43 3.32 -8.93 -4.28
CA ARG A 43 2.04 -8.65 -4.93
C ARG A 43 2.21 -7.46 -5.87
N SER A 44 1.90 -7.66 -7.13
CA SER A 44 1.73 -6.58 -8.10
C SER A 44 0.24 -6.30 -8.25
N PHE A 45 -0.16 -5.04 -8.22
CA PHE A 45 -1.56 -4.63 -8.29
C PHE A 45 -1.69 -3.21 -8.85
N HIS A 46 -2.90 -2.85 -9.25
CA HIS A 46 -3.22 -1.46 -9.58
C HIS A 46 -3.28 -0.62 -8.30
N ASN A 47 -2.41 0.39 -8.18
CA ASN A 47 -2.34 1.25 -7.00
C ASN A 47 -3.70 1.86 -6.61
N GLY A 48 -4.48 2.34 -7.59
CA GLY A 48 -5.80 2.91 -7.33
C GLY A 48 -6.75 1.94 -6.62
N ARG A 49 -6.79 0.67 -7.06
CA ARG A 49 -7.63 -0.38 -6.45
C ARG A 49 -7.19 -0.67 -5.02
N PHE A 50 -5.88 -0.79 -4.79
CA PHE A 50 -5.33 -1.04 -3.46
C PHE A 50 -5.63 0.10 -2.48
N ILE A 51 -5.35 1.35 -2.87
CA ILE A 51 -5.62 2.53 -2.03
C ILE A 51 -7.12 2.69 -1.77
N GLN A 52 -7.98 2.44 -2.76
CA GLN A 52 -9.43 2.47 -2.57
C GLN A 52 -9.88 1.42 -1.55
N ARG A 53 -9.42 0.16 -1.70
CA ARG A 53 -9.74 -0.93 -0.78
C ARG A 53 -9.28 -0.63 0.66
N MET A 54 -8.09 -0.04 0.81
CA MET A 54 -7.56 0.42 2.10
C MET A 54 -8.46 1.49 2.74
N ARG A 55 -8.89 2.49 1.97
CA ARG A 55 -9.80 3.55 2.44
C ARG A 55 -11.15 2.98 2.86
N GLU A 56 -11.73 2.10 2.05
CA GLU A 56 -13.00 1.42 2.36
C GLU A 56 -12.89 0.61 3.65
N LYS A 57 -11.81 -0.18 3.82
CA LYS A 57 -11.59 -0.95 5.05
C LYS A 57 -11.41 -0.03 6.26
N ALA A 58 -10.71 1.09 6.13
CA ALA A 58 -10.54 2.07 7.20
C ALA A 58 -11.89 2.69 7.62
N ALA A 59 -12.75 2.99 6.64
CA ALA A 59 -14.08 3.56 6.87
C ALA A 59 -15.03 2.65 7.65
N THR A 60 -14.76 1.33 7.72
CA THR A 60 -15.56 0.39 8.50
C THR A 60 -15.28 0.45 10.01
N LEU A 61 -14.20 1.11 10.43
CA LEU A 61 -13.84 1.22 11.85
C LEU A 61 -14.59 2.37 12.52
N SER A 62 -15.25 2.09 13.64
CA SER A 62 -16.10 3.07 14.34
C SER A 62 -15.34 4.28 14.90
N ASN A 63 -14.03 4.15 15.09
CA ASN A 63 -13.15 5.20 15.58
C ASN A 63 -12.41 5.95 14.47
N VAL A 64 -12.76 5.72 13.21
CA VAL A 64 -12.17 6.40 12.04
C VAL A 64 -13.22 7.27 11.38
N LYS A 65 -12.87 8.54 11.13
CA LYS A 65 -13.67 9.47 10.33
C LYS A 65 -12.86 9.88 9.10
N LEU A 66 -13.43 9.73 7.92
CA LEU A 66 -12.82 10.19 6.67
C LEU A 66 -13.39 11.55 6.30
N GLU A 67 -12.51 12.49 5.97
CA GLU A 67 -12.86 13.82 5.50
C GLU A 67 -12.13 14.07 4.18
N GLN A 68 -12.86 14.52 3.16
CA GLN A 68 -12.26 14.91 1.89
C GLN A 68 -11.91 16.39 1.95
N GLY A 69 -10.62 16.71 1.89
CA GLY A 69 -10.13 18.07 1.85
C GLY A 69 -8.62 18.15 1.67
N THR A 70 -8.12 19.36 1.44
CA THR A 70 -6.68 19.66 1.37
C THR A 70 -6.28 20.40 2.64
N VAL A 71 -5.35 19.84 3.41
CA VAL A 71 -4.77 20.52 4.57
C VAL A 71 -3.93 21.70 4.11
N THR A 72 -4.19 22.89 4.66
CA THR A 72 -3.52 24.14 4.28
C THR A 72 -2.60 24.69 5.36
N THR A 73 -2.86 24.39 6.63
CA THR A 73 -2.12 24.97 7.76
C THR A 73 -2.11 24.01 8.95
N LEU A 74 -1.01 24.02 9.71
CA LEU A 74 -0.92 23.35 11.01
C LEU A 74 -1.21 24.35 12.13
N ILE A 75 -1.97 23.93 13.14
CA ILE A 75 -2.25 24.76 14.33
C ILE A 75 -1.24 24.37 15.41
N GLU A 76 -0.40 25.33 15.82
CA GLU A 76 0.68 25.13 16.79
C GLU A 76 0.48 25.99 18.04
N GLU A 77 0.67 25.38 19.22
CA GLU A 77 0.65 26.05 20.51
C GLU A 77 1.89 25.68 21.32
N LYS A 78 2.68 26.69 21.72
CA LYS A 78 3.88 26.52 22.55
C LYS A 78 4.84 25.43 22.02
N GLY A 79 5.08 25.36 20.72
CA GLY A 79 5.97 24.35 20.12
C GLY A 79 5.32 23.00 19.80
N THR A 80 4.02 22.82 20.05
CA THR A 80 3.31 21.55 19.84
C THR A 80 2.15 21.69 18.86
N ILE A 81 2.07 20.80 17.86
CA ILE A 81 0.95 20.74 16.91
C ILE A 81 -0.30 20.20 17.62
N LYS A 82 -1.40 20.96 17.54
CA LYS A 82 -2.71 20.62 18.14
C LYS A 82 -3.79 20.30 17.11
N GLY A 83 -3.59 20.67 15.85
CA GLY A 83 -4.57 20.42 14.81
C GLY A 83 -4.15 20.92 13.44
N VAL A 84 -5.13 20.98 12.53
CA VAL A 84 -4.95 21.42 11.15
C VAL A 84 -6.12 22.30 10.70
N ILE A 85 -5.85 23.22 9.78
CA ILE A 85 -6.87 23.92 8.99
C ILE A 85 -6.87 23.27 7.60
N TYR A 86 -8.05 22.96 7.06
CA TYR A 86 -8.21 22.36 5.75
C TYR A 86 -9.31 23.04 4.96
N LYS A 87 -9.23 22.89 3.63
CA LYS A 87 -10.24 23.36 2.68
C LYS A 87 -10.88 22.15 1.99
N ASN A 88 -12.21 22.16 1.90
CA ASN A 88 -12.96 21.19 1.10
C ASN A 88 -13.01 21.61 -0.38
#